data_AF-A0A2N5A7X0-F1
#
_entry.id   AF-A0A2N5A7X0-F1
#
_cell.length_a   1.000
_cell.length_b   1.000
_cell.length_c   1.000
_cell.angle_alpha   90.00
_cell.angle_beta   90.00
_cell.angle_gamma   90.00
#
_symmetry.space_group_name_H-M   'P 1'
#
loop_
_entity.id
_entity.type
_entity.pdbx_description
1 polymer ?
#
loop_
_entity_poly.entity_id
_entity_poly.type
_entity_poly.pdbx_seq_one_letter_code
_entity_poly.pdbx_strand_id
1 'polypeptide(L)'
;MVDKRESYTKEDLLASGRGELFGAKGPQLPAPNMLMMDRVIKMSETGGNYDKGYVEAELDINPDLWFFGCHFIGDPVMPGCLGLDAMWQLVGF
;
A
#
# COMPACT_ATOMS: atom_id res chain seq x y z
N MET A 1 -0.69 20.54 -8.58
CA MET A 1 -1.60 19.48 -9.05
C MET A 1 -0.83 18.17 -8.93
N VAL A 2 -1.48 17.11 -8.47
CA VAL A 2 -0.87 15.78 -8.44
C VAL A 2 -0.74 15.30 -9.88
N ASP A 3 0.45 14.85 -10.26
CA ASP A 3 0.67 14.18 -11.55
C ASP A 3 0.17 12.73 -11.42
N LYS A 4 -1.05 12.49 -11.91
CA LYS A 4 -1.72 11.19 -11.78
C LYS A 4 -1.06 10.17 -12.70
N ARG A 5 -0.54 9.10 -12.11
CA ARG A 5 0.00 7.94 -12.82
C ARG A 5 -0.90 6.73 -12.59
N GLU A 6 -0.91 5.80 -13.55
CA GLU A 6 -1.64 4.54 -13.44
C GLU A 6 -0.94 3.52 -12.52
N SER A 7 0.34 3.70 -12.24
CA SER A 7 1.13 2.81 -11.39
C SER A 7 2.19 3.58 -10.60
N TYR A 8 2.59 3.02 -9.46
CA TYR A 8 3.55 3.62 -8.52
C TYR A 8 4.52 2.55 -7.99
N THR A 9 5.80 2.89 -8.00
CA THR A 9 6.90 2.03 -7.54
C THR A 9 7.07 2.07 -6.02
N LYS A 10 7.89 1.19 -5.45
CA LYS A 10 8.23 1.22 -4.02
C LYS A 10 8.74 2.58 -3.57
N GLU A 11 9.60 3.21 -4.38
CA GLU A 11 10.16 4.52 -4.07
C GLU A 11 9.10 5.62 -4.07
N ASP A 12 8.11 5.54 -4.97
CA ASP A 12 6.97 6.47 -4.96
C ASP A 12 6.13 6.30 -3.68
N LEU A 13 5.90 5.06 -3.22
CA LEU A 13 5.15 4.80 -1.98
C LEU A 13 5.92 5.28 -0.74
N LEU A 14 7.24 5.12 -0.72
CA LEU A 14 8.08 5.68 0.33
C LEU A 14 8.06 7.22 0.31
N ALA A 15 8.06 7.83 -0.88
CA ALA A 15 7.88 9.28 -1.05
C ALA A 15 6.50 9.74 -0.56
N SER A 16 5.45 8.95 -0.77
CA SER A 16 4.11 9.21 -0.20
C SER A 16 4.15 9.21 1.34
N GLY A 17 4.82 8.24 1.96
CA GLY A 17 5.01 8.21 3.41
C GLY A 17 5.76 9.42 3.97
N ARG A 18 6.61 10.07 3.16
CA ARG A 18 7.31 11.32 3.50
C ARG A 18 6.52 12.59 3.15
N GLY A 19 5.35 12.46 2.51
CA GLY A 19 4.53 13.61 2.07
C GLY A 19 5.07 14.31 0.83
N GLU A 20 5.96 13.65 0.09
CA GLU A 20 6.62 14.19 -1.11
C GLU A 20 5.78 13.95 -2.37
N LEU A 21 5.03 12.84 -2.43
CA LEU A 21 4.31 12.42 -3.64
C LEU A 21 3.10 13.33 -3.96
N PHE A 22 2.25 13.59 -2.97
CA PHE A 22 1.06 14.44 -3.13
C PHE A 22 1.24 15.86 -2.57
N GLY A 23 2.46 16.17 -2.12
CA GLY A 23 2.82 17.44 -1.50
C GLY A 23 2.24 17.61 -0.08
N ALA A 24 2.59 18.73 0.56
CA ALA A 24 2.35 18.98 1.99
C ALA A 24 0.89 18.99 2.47
N LYS A 25 -0.09 18.93 1.57
CA LYS A 25 -1.53 18.93 1.90
C LYS A 25 -2.26 17.65 1.49
N GLY A 26 -1.58 16.76 0.75
CA GLY A 26 -2.14 15.47 0.36
C GLY A 26 -2.12 14.48 1.52
N PRO A 27 -2.88 13.38 1.43
CA PRO A 27 -2.76 12.28 2.37
C PRO A 27 -1.36 11.66 2.24
N GLN A 28 -0.90 11.01 3.32
CA GLN A 28 0.35 10.28 3.36
C GLN A 28 0.03 8.81 3.60
N LEU A 29 0.72 7.91 2.90
CA LEU A 29 0.74 6.51 3.30
C LEU A 29 1.44 6.35 4.65
N PRO A 30 1.16 5.28 5.40
CA PRO A 30 2.04 4.86 6.48
C PRO A 30 3.46 4.60 5.96
N ALA A 31 4.47 4.90 6.77
CA ALA A 31 5.85 4.49 6.49
C ALA A 31 6.10 3.05 6.97
N PRO A 32 7.18 2.38 6.53
CA PRO A 32 7.65 1.14 7.15
C PRO A 32 7.80 1.32 8.67
N ASN A 33 7.38 0.34 9.50
CA ASN A 33 6.96 -1.02 9.16
C ASN A 33 5.46 -1.21 8.87
N MET A 34 4.67 -0.12 8.80
CA MET A 34 3.22 -0.18 8.58
C MET A 34 2.80 -0.04 7.10
N LEU A 35 3.71 0.31 6.20
CA LEU A 35 3.43 0.29 4.76
C LEU A 35 3.24 -1.15 4.26
N MET A 36 2.02 -1.52 3.85
CA MET A 36 1.65 -2.91 3.54
C MET A 36 1.60 -3.24 2.05
N MET A 37 2.36 -2.52 1.23
CA MET A 37 2.45 -2.73 -0.22
C MET A 37 3.82 -2.29 -0.74
N ASP A 38 4.28 -2.96 -1.80
CA ASP A 38 5.53 -2.67 -2.49
C ASP A 38 5.33 -1.86 -3.77
N ARG A 39 4.16 -2.01 -4.40
CA ARG A 39 3.83 -1.31 -5.64
C ARG A 39 2.33 -1.22 -5.84
N VAL A 40 1.89 -0.18 -6.54
CA VAL A 40 0.56 -0.10 -7.15
C VAL A 40 0.75 -0.37 -8.63
N ILE A 41 0.18 -1.46 -9.14
CA ILE A 41 0.36 -1.87 -10.54
C ILE A 41 -0.70 -1.29 -11.46
N LYS A 42 -1.86 -0.89 -10.91
CA LYS A 42 -2.94 -0.27 -11.67
C LYS A 42 -3.82 0.63 -10.80
N MET A 43 -4.12 1.82 -11.29
CA MET A 43 -5.14 2.74 -10.78
C MET A 43 -5.95 3.29 -11.94
N SER A 44 -7.26 3.32 -11.79
CA SER A 44 -8.19 3.87 -12.76
C SER A 44 -9.35 4.57 -12.05
N GLU A 45 -9.78 5.71 -12.57
CA GLU A 45 -10.93 6.47 -12.05
C GLU A 45 -12.28 5.83 -12.44
N THR A 46 -12.27 4.95 -13.44
CA THR A 46 -13.41 4.15 -13.90
C THR A 46 -13.07 2.66 -13.85
N GLY A 47 -14.03 1.78 -14.13
CA GLY A 47 -13.86 0.34 -14.02
C GLY A 47 -14.05 -0.20 -12.60
N GLY A 48 -13.60 -1.43 -12.39
CA GLY A 48 -13.96 -2.22 -11.21
C GLY A 48 -15.40 -2.73 -11.28
N ASN A 49 -15.85 -3.44 -10.25
CA ASN A 49 -17.16 -4.11 -10.25
C ASN A 49 -18.36 -3.14 -10.31
N TYR A 50 -18.14 -1.86 -10.00
CA TYR A 50 -19.18 -0.83 -9.93
C TYR A 50 -18.92 0.36 -10.86
N ASP A 51 -17.91 0.26 -11.74
CA ASP A 51 -17.50 1.31 -12.70
C ASP A 51 -17.22 2.69 -12.06
N LYS A 52 -16.69 2.68 -10.83
CA LYS A 52 -16.45 3.87 -10.00
C LYS A 52 -15.00 4.00 -9.52
N GLY A 53 -14.11 3.23 -10.13
CA GLY A 53 -12.69 3.23 -9.83
C GLY A 53 -12.19 1.85 -9.43
N TYR A 54 -10.91 1.64 -9.67
CA TYR A 54 -10.22 0.39 -9.42
C TYR A 54 -8.77 0.64 -9.05
N VAL A 55 -8.27 -0.10 -8.07
CA VAL A 55 -6.86 -0.11 -7.69
C VAL A 55 -6.40 -1.54 -7.44
N GLU A 56 -5.20 -1.86 -7.94
CA GLU A 56 -4.52 -3.14 -7.75
C GLU A 56 -3.08 -2.88 -7.31
N ALA A 57 -2.68 -3.54 -6.23
CA ALA A 57 -1.37 -3.37 -5.60
C ALA A 57 -0.86 -4.72 -5.10
N GLU A 58 0.45 -4.80 -4.90
CA GLU A 58 1.14 -6.03 -4.55
C GLU A 58 2.08 -5.82 -3.36
N LEU A 59 2.28 -6.87 -2.57
CA LEU A 59 3.28 -6.98 -1.51
C LEU A 59 4.07 -8.27 -1.76
N ASP A 60 5.39 -8.16 -1.90
CA ASP A 60 6.26 -9.31 -2.08
C ASP A 60 6.49 -10.01 -0.73
N ILE A 61 6.07 -11.27 -0.65
CA ILE A 61 6.23 -12.06 0.57
C ILE A 61 7.62 -12.69 0.61
N ASN A 62 8.31 -12.48 1.73
CA ASN A 62 9.56 -13.18 2.06
C ASN A 62 9.54 -13.57 3.56
N PRO A 63 10.29 -14.62 3.97
CA PRO A 63 10.29 -15.09 5.35
C PRO A 63 10.77 -14.06 6.39
N ASP A 64 11.50 -13.04 5.96
CA ASP A 64 12.12 -12.02 6.82
C ASP A 64 11.19 -10.82 7.10
N LEU A 65 9.97 -10.81 6.55
CA LEU A 65 9.00 -9.77 6.89
C LEU A 65 8.71 -9.78 8.40
N TRP A 66 8.82 -8.60 9.02
CA TRP A 66 8.91 -8.42 10.47
C TRP A 66 7.80 -9.14 11.25
N PHE A 67 6.59 -9.18 10.71
CA PHE A 67 5.43 -9.73 11.39
C PHE A 67 5.48 -11.25 11.51
N PHE A 68 6.18 -11.96 10.62
CA PHE A 68 6.31 -13.42 10.71
C PHE A 68 7.12 -13.86 11.93
N GLY A 69 8.07 -13.04 12.38
CA GLY A 69 8.88 -13.32 13.57
C GLY A 69 8.09 -13.22 14.89
N CYS A 70 6.94 -12.54 14.88
CA CYS A 70 6.15 -12.30 16.10
C CYS A 70 4.72 -12.83 16.04
N HIS A 71 4.23 -13.29 14.87
CA HIS A 71 2.85 -13.69 14.68
C HIS A 71 2.76 -15.00 13.89
N PHE A 72 2.90 -16.16 14.51
CA PHE A 72 3.26 -16.43 15.90
C PHE A 72 4.65 -17.08 15.96
N ILE A 73 5.27 -17.09 17.15
CA ILE A 73 6.53 -17.83 17.34
C ILE A 73 6.27 -19.32 17.05
N GLY A 74 6.91 -19.85 16.00
CA GLY A 74 6.79 -21.25 15.58
C GLY A 74 5.63 -21.56 14.62
N ASP A 75 4.79 -20.57 14.29
CA ASP A 75 3.68 -20.69 13.35
C ASP A 75 3.49 -19.35 12.59
N PRO A 76 4.39 -19.03 11.65
CA PRO A 76 4.43 -17.71 11.02
C PRO A 76 3.25 -17.52 10.05
N VAL A 77 2.42 -16.52 10.35
CA VAL A 77 1.27 -16.13 9.54
C VAL A 77 1.14 -14.60 9.54
N MET A 78 0.98 -14.01 8.35
CA MET A 78 0.73 -12.58 8.24
C MET A 78 -0.51 -12.20 9.07
N PRO A 79 -0.43 -11.19 9.95
CA PRO A 79 -1.61 -10.70 10.65
C PRO A 79 -2.68 -10.26 9.65
N GLY A 80 -3.85 -10.89 9.66
CA GLY A 80 -4.92 -10.56 8.72
C GLY A 80 -5.37 -9.09 8.80
N CYS A 81 -5.19 -8.46 9.97
CA CYS A 81 -5.43 -7.03 10.16
C CYS A 81 -4.50 -6.13 9.33
N LEU A 82 -3.28 -6.57 9.00
CA LEU A 82 -2.39 -5.80 8.13
C LEU A 82 -2.83 -5.86 6.66
N GLY A 83 -3.43 -6.98 6.23
CA GLY A 83 -4.07 -7.05 4.91
C GLY A 83 -5.32 -6.16 4.83
N LEU A 84 -6.07 -6.06 5.93
CA LEU A 84 -7.17 -5.10 6.05
C LEU A 84 -6.68 -3.65 6.00
N ASP A 85 -5.59 -3.35 6.71
CA ASP A 85 -4.98 -2.01 6.71
C ASP A 85 -4.46 -1.64 5.31
N ALA A 86 -3.87 -2.58 4.56
CA ALA A 86 -3.46 -2.35 3.17
C ALA A 86 -4.62 -1.89 2.28
N MET A 87 -5.82 -2.46 2.45
CA MET A 87 -7.01 -2.01 1.71
C MET A 87 -7.44 -0.61 2.12
N TRP A 88 -7.37 -0.25 3.40
CA TRP A 88 -7.67 1.12 3.84
C TRP A 88 -6.61 2.12 3.40
N GLN A 89 -5.34 1.75 3.40
CA GLN A 89 -4.23 2.54 2.84
C GLN A 89 -4.52 2.88 1.38
N LEU A 90 -4.95 1.91 0.57
CA LEU A 90 -5.30 2.08 -0.84
C LEU A 90 -6.54 2.96 -1.08
N VAL A 91 -7.52 2.96 -0.18
CA VAL A 91 -8.70 3.84 -0.29
C VAL A 91 -8.32 5.30 -0.04
N GLY A 92 -7.36 5.54 0.86
CA GLY A 92 -6.92 6.89 1.21
C GLY A 92 -5.83 7.47 0.29
N PHE A 93 -5.13 6.61 -0.45
CA PHE A 93 -4.06 6.96 -1.40
C PHE A 93 -4.62 7.51 -2.71
#